data_AF-A0A1M5IAQ2-F1
#
_entry.id   AF-A0A1M5IAQ2-F1
#
_cell.length_a   1.000
_cell.length_b   1.000
_cell.length_c   1.000
_cell.angle_alpha   90.00
_cell.angle_beta   90.00
_cell.angle_gamma   90.00
#
_symmetry.space_group_name_H-M   'P 1'
#
loop_
_entity.id
_entity.type
_entity.pdbx_description
1 polymer ?
#
loop_
_entity_poly.entity_id
_entity_poly.type
_entity_poly.pdbx_seq_one_letter_code
_entity_poly.pdbx_strand_id
1 'polypeptide(L)' 'MIYLNFTDLSEETQNRLLENSKKDVERKFGDDIRKYVKENYISFETMIEEEAIRNLYSYTFVFNI' A
#
# COMPACT_ATOMS: atom_id res chain seq x y z
N MET A 1 1.02 -15.02 15.51
CA MET A 1 0.32 -14.36 14.38
C MET A 1 -0.73 -13.44 14.96
N ILE A 2 -0.43 -12.15 15.07
CA ILE A 2 -1.39 -11.14 15.52
C ILE A 2 -2.09 -10.62 14.27
N TYR A 3 -3.39 -10.90 14.16
CA TYR A 3 -4.24 -10.37 13.10
C TYR A 3 -4.69 -8.98 13.51
N LEU A 4 -3.91 -7.97 13.11
CA LEU A 4 -4.27 -6.58 13.36
C LEU A 4 -5.34 -6.17 12.35
N ASN A 5 -6.57 -5.99 12.81
CA ASN A 5 -7.63 -5.36 12.03
C ASN A 5 -7.23 -3.90 11.81
N PHE A 6 -6.95 -3.55 10.56
CA PHE A 6 -6.56 -2.19 10.16
C PHE A 6 -7.57 -1.14 10.62
N THR A 7 -8.84 -1.51 10.70
CA THR A 7 -9.97 -0.67 11.14
C THR A 7 -10.02 -0.43 12.65
N ASP A 8 -9.35 -1.27 13.46
CA ASP A 8 -9.32 -1.16 14.93
C ASP A 8 -8.07 -0.40 15.44
N LEU A 9 -7.18 -0.01 14.51
CA LEU A 9 -5.96 0.71 14.81
C LEU A 9 -6.20 2.23 14.90
N SER A 10 -5.41 2.91 15.73
CA SER A 10 -5.41 4.37 15.76
C SER A 10 -5.10 4.94 14.37
N GLU A 11 -5.72 6.06 14.03
CA GLU A 11 -5.53 6.76 12.74
C GLU A 11 -4.03 7.02 12.44
N GLU A 12 -3.26 7.31 13.48
CA GLU A 12 -1.79 7.45 13.39
C GLU A 12 -1.10 6.15 12.94
N THR A 13 -1.52 5.01 13.48
CA THR A 13 -0.96 3.70 13.10
C THR A 13 -1.39 3.29 11.70
N GLN A 14 -2.63 3.59 11.31
CA GLN A 14 -3.12 3.37 9.95
C GLN A 14 -2.34 4.19 8.92
N ASN A 15 -2.12 5.48 9.19
CA ASN A 15 -1.32 6.34 8.31
C ASN A 15 0.12 5.85 8.19
N ARG A 16 0.72 5.44 9.30
CA ARG A 16 2.10 4.93 9.32
C ARG A 16 2.24 3.62 8.55
N LEU A 17 1.22 2.76 8.60
CA LEU A 17 1.16 1.54 7.79
C LEU A 17 0.89 1.84 6.31
N LEU A 18 0.08 2.84 6.01
CA LEU A 18 -0.16 3.31 4.65
C LEU A 18 1.12 3.80 4.00
N GLU A 19 1.91 4.63 4.68
CA GLU A 19 3.20 5.09 4.19
C GLU A 19 4.19 3.94 3.96
N ASN A 20 4.23 2.97 4.87
CA ASN A 20 5.09 1.79 4.70
C ASN A 20 4.64 0.91 3.52
N SER A 21 3.33 0.72 3.35
CA SER A 21 2.76 -0.02 2.22
C SER A 21 3.06 0.68 0.89
N LYS A 22 2.88 2.01 0.81
CA LYS A 22 3.24 2.81 -0.38
C LYS A 22 4.70 2.60 -0.77
N LYS A 23 5.63 2.61 0.19
CA LYS A 23 7.06 2.36 -0.07
C LYS A 23 7.34 0.93 -0.54
N ASP A 24 6.65 -0.06 0.03
CA ASP A 24 6.84 -1.47 -0.39
C ASP A 24 6.29 -1.71 -1.80
N VAL A 25 5.12 -1.13 -2.12
CA VAL A 25 4.52 -1.16 -3.45
C VAL A 25 5.39 -0.41 -4.46
N GLU A 26 5.91 0.76 -4.13
CA GLU A 26 6.85 1.47 -5.00
C GLU A 26 8.11 0.64 -5.27
N ARG A 27 8.64 -0.05 -4.25
CA ARG A 27 9.84 -0.87 -4.41
C ARG A 27 9.59 -2.15 -5.23
N LYS A 28 8.42 -2.76 -5.09
CA LYS A 28 8.08 -4.02 -5.80
C LYS A 28 7.48 -3.80 -7.18
N PHE A 29 6.62 -2.81 -7.31
CA PHE A 29 5.79 -2.56 -8.49
C PHE A 29 5.99 -1.17 -9.09
N GLY A 30 6.87 -0.33 -8.54
CA GLY A 30 7.04 1.05 -9.00
C GLY A 30 7.44 1.15 -10.47
N ASP A 31 8.29 0.26 -10.99
CA ASP A 31 8.66 0.25 -12.40
C ASP A 31 7.48 -0.14 -13.31
N ASP A 32 6.70 -1.16 -12.92
CA ASP A 32 5.50 -1.58 -13.66
C ASP A 32 4.41 -0.51 -13.63
N ILE A 33 4.18 0.10 -12.46
CA ILE A 33 3.23 1.19 -12.30
C ILE A 33 3.67 2.40 -13.13
N ARG A 34 4.96 2.77 -13.14
CA ARG A 34 5.49 3.86 -13.98
C ARG A 34 5.23 3.62 -15.46
N LYS A 35 5.40 2.38 -15.92
CA LYS A 35 5.12 2.00 -17.31
C LYS A 35 3.62 2.11 -17.59
N TYR A 36 2.79 1.52 -16.73
CA TYR A 36 1.34 1.52 -16.87
C TYR A 36 0.74 2.94 -16.88
N VAL A 37 1.15 3.80 -15.94
CA VAL A 37 0.62 5.17 -15.87
C VAL A 37 1.08 6.04 -17.03
N LYS A 38 2.27 5.77 -17.59
CA LYS A 38 2.76 6.43 -18.80
C LYS A 38 1.95 6.00 -20.03
N GLU A 39 1.59 4.72 -20.13
CA GLU A 39 0.77 4.20 -21.24
C GLU A 39 -0.69 4.66 -21.15
N ASN A 40 -1.22 4.81 -19.94
CA ASN A 40 -2.63 5.14 -19.70
C ASN A 40 -2.88 6.61 -19.32
N TYR A 41 -1.84 7.45 -19.28
CA TYR A 41 -1.91 8.87 -18.85
C TYR A 41 -2.58 9.07 -17.48
N ILE A 42 -2.30 8.17 -16.53
CA ILE A 42 -2.84 8.19 -15.17
C ILE A 42 -1.79 8.83 -14.23
N SER A 43 -2.22 9.33 -13.07
CA SER A 43 -1.29 9.75 -12.01
C SER A 43 -0.61 8.54 -11.37
N PHE A 44 0.72 8.55 -11.35
CA PHE A 44 1.54 7.55 -10.64
C PHE A 44 1.17 7.46 -9.16
N GLU A 45 0.97 8.62 -8.54
CA GLU A 45 0.71 8.75 -7.11
C GLU A 45 -0.63 8.10 -6.73
N THR A 46 -1.66 8.35 -7.53
CA THR A 46 -2.98 7.73 -7.35
C THR A 46 -2.92 6.21 -7.50
N MET A 47 -2.13 5.71 -8.45
CA MET A 47 -2.02 4.27 -8.69
C MET A 47 -1.28 3.57 -7.53
N ILE A 48 -0.17 4.15 -7.06
CA ILE A 48 0.58 3.64 -5.89
C ILE A 48 -0.32 3.60 -4.65
N GLU A 49 -1.14 4.64 -4.44
CA GLU A 49 -2.04 4.72 -3.31
C GLU A 49 -3.15 3.66 -3.34
N GLU A 50 -3.83 3.51 -4.47
CA GLU A 50 -4.85 2.48 -4.67
C GLU A 50 -4.28 1.07 -4.44
N GLU A 51 -3.11 0.77 -5.00
CA GLU A 51 -2.49 -0.54 -4.85
C GLU A 51 -1.95 -0.78 -3.43
N ALA A 52 -1.46 0.27 -2.75
CA ALA A 52 -1.06 0.21 -1.34
C ALA A 52 -2.25 -0.04 -0.40
N ILE A 53 -3.38 0.63 -0.64
CA ILE A 53 -4.64 0.43 0.08
C ILE A 53 -5.14 -0.99 -0.17
N ARG A 54 -5.19 -1.42 -1.43
CA ARG A 54 -5.61 -2.78 -1.79
C ARG A 54 -4.76 -3.85 -1.12
N ASN A 55 -3.44 -3.63 -1.02
CA ASN A 55 -2.55 -4.50 -0.25
C ASN A 55 -2.89 -4.47 1.24
N LEU A 56 -3.11 -3.31 1.86
CA LEU A 56 -3.44 -3.21 3.28
C LEU A 56 -4.78 -3.87 3.64
N TYR A 57 -5.78 -3.74 2.77
CA TYR A 57 -7.11 -4.33 2.97
C TYR A 57 -7.19 -5.81 2.55
N SER A 58 -6.38 -6.27 1.58
CA SER A 58 -6.35 -7.69 1.17
C SER A 58 -5.36 -8.55 1.96
N TYR A 59 -4.22 -8.00 2.37
CA TYR A 59 -3.27 -8.73 3.20
C TYR A 59 -3.68 -8.61 4.66
N THR A 60 -3.97 -9.74 5.27
CA THR A 60 -3.81 -9.89 6.72
C THR A 60 -2.34 -9.61 7.01
N PHE A 61 -2.02 -8.38 7.40
CA PHE A 61 -0.66 -7.96 7.72
C PHE A 61 -0.20 -8.75 8.95
N VAL A 62 0.52 -9.84 8.70
CA VAL A 62 1.13 -10.65 9.76
C VAL A 62 2.42 -9.95 10.16
N PHE A 63 2.38 -9.23 11.27
CA PHE A 63 3.60 -8.80 11.94
C PHE A 63 4.31 -10.05 12.48
N ASN A 64 5.49 -10.36 11.95
CA ASN A 64 6.47 -11.14 12.68
C ASN A 64 7.22 -10.16 13.59
N ILE A 65 6.94 -10.23 14.89
CA ILE A 65 7.75 -9.63 15.96
C ILE A 65 8.81 -10.65 16.35
#